data_AF-A0A7K3Q0L1-F1
#
_entry.id   AF-A0A7K3Q0L1-F1
#
_cell.length_a   1.000
_cell.length_b   1.000
_cell.length_c   1.000
_cell.angle_alpha   90.00
_cell.angle_beta   90.00
_cell.angle_gamma   90.00
#
_symmetry.space_group_name_H-M   'P 1'
#
loop_
_entity.id
_entity.type
_entity.pdbx_description
1 polymer ?
#
loop_
_entity_poly.entity_id
_entity_poly.type
_entity_poly.pdbx_seq_one_letter_code
_entity_poly.pdbx_strand_id
1 'polypeptide(L)'
;MPTPNHFVLDRSGKVFNRSAPVIKLPEGVSEERHLELLGLLNCSVACCWLKQVSRAKAAAGSDAGCKMRSGRSAMSSLAPSFKTSRFPNLSPLPSARAAVPTREALDEARGAQEQIRARMIALQEELDWATYGAYGLLTPAEVTRTTTSDLPEVSLGQRAFEIVLATSNAETAWFERHGSTPVAKIPAHWPEEYRKVAQARIDLIEANKTIRLIERPEYKRRWSIEPWEKRESAALRSGLLDAAEREELWFEEQDGYTVPRPLTVNQLADALRHDEDVQSVAALYAADHLGKRDASLAAELAAAIEAEHVPYAAALRYKDSGLRKRAQWEQVWEQQREEDRTGKRLDSKVPPKYTSADFLKNSYWSNRGKLDVPRERFISYPGASPESDTSLLLG
;
A
#
# COMPACT_ATOMS: atom_id res chain seq x y z
N MET A 1 -10.22 3.10 -12.56
CA MET A 1 -8.97 3.82 -12.86
C MET A 1 -7.96 2.86 -13.46
N PRO A 2 -7.27 3.21 -14.56
CA PRO A 2 -6.16 2.41 -15.08
C PRO A 2 -5.00 2.45 -14.09
N THR A 3 -4.51 1.28 -13.69
CA THR A 3 -3.32 1.12 -12.87
C THR A 3 -2.10 1.63 -13.65
N PRO A 4 -1.22 2.46 -13.06
CA PRO A 4 0.05 2.82 -13.70
C PRO A 4 0.90 1.56 -13.94
N ASN A 5 1.83 1.64 -14.89
CA ASN A 5 2.84 0.61 -15.08
C ASN A 5 3.67 0.47 -13.79
N HIS A 6 3.76 -0.76 -13.29
CA HIS A 6 4.52 -1.08 -12.10
C HIS A 6 5.17 -2.45 -12.31
N PHE A 7 6.46 -2.43 -12.65
CA PHE A 7 7.27 -3.62 -12.82
C PHE A 7 8.28 -3.70 -11.69
N VAL A 8 8.49 -4.90 -11.15
CA VAL A 8 9.41 -5.18 -10.06
C VAL A 8 10.26 -6.38 -10.45
N LEU A 9 11.54 -6.35 -10.10
CA LEU A 9 12.44 -7.49 -10.24
C LEU A 9 12.24 -8.43 -9.05
N ASP A 10 11.85 -9.68 -9.31
CA ASP A 10 11.80 -10.71 -8.28
C ASP A 10 13.10 -11.52 -8.25
N ARG A 11 13.74 -11.54 -7.08
CA ARG A 11 14.92 -12.37 -6.79
C ARG A 11 14.58 -13.60 -5.94
N SER A 12 13.34 -13.72 -5.47
CA SER A 12 12.94 -14.65 -4.41
C SER A 12 12.24 -15.92 -4.89
N GLY A 13 12.13 -16.13 -6.21
CA GLY A 13 11.54 -17.34 -6.78
C GLY A 13 10.06 -17.51 -6.44
N LYS A 14 9.34 -16.41 -6.19
CA LYS A 14 7.96 -16.46 -5.69
C LYS A 14 7.00 -16.94 -6.77
N VAL A 15 5.99 -17.69 -6.36
CA VAL A 15 4.89 -18.11 -7.24
C VAL A 15 3.88 -16.96 -7.37
N PHE A 16 3.73 -16.43 -8.58
CA PHE A 16 2.81 -15.33 -8.84
C PHE A 16 1.37 -15.83 -8.99
N ASN A 17 0.41 -15.02 -8.52
CA ASN A 17 -1.00 -15.25 -8.82
C ASN A 17 -1.27 -15.03 -10.33
N ARG A 18 -2.38 -15.58 -10.83
CA ARG A 18 -2.79 -15.51 -12.26
C ARG A 18 -3.02 -14.09 -12.82
N SER A 19 -2.85 -13.04 -12.03
CA SER A 19 -3.11 -11.65 -12.41
C SER A 19 -1.86 -10.82 -12.68
N ALA A 20 -0.66 -11.32 -12.38
CA ALA A 20 0.59 -10.64 -12.68
C ALA A 20 1.27 -11.25 -13.92
N PRO A 21 1.36 -10.53 -15.05
CA PRO A 21 2.17 -10.96 -16.19
C PRO A 21 3.65 -11.08 -15.78
N VAL A 22 4.33 -12.14 -16.24
CA VAL A 22 5.74 -12.39 -15.94
C VAL A 22 6.54 -12.32 -17.23
N ILE A 23 7.63 -11.55 -17.22
CA ILE A 23 8.62 -11.52 -18.30
C ILE A 23 9.82 -12.33 -17.81
N LYS A 24 10.11 -13.46 -18.45
CA LYS A 24 11.30 -14.26 -18.18
C LYS A 24 12.34 -13.98 -19.26
N LEU A 25 13.55 -13.60 -18.84
CA LEU A 25 14.68 -13.44 -19.75
C LEU A 25 15.42 -14.79 -19.90
N PRO A 26 16.13 -15.01 -21.02
CA PRO A 26 16.95 -16.20 -21.21
C PRO A 26 17.95 -16.42 -20.09
N GLU A 27 18.32 -17.68 -19.87
CA GLU A 27 19.37 -18.06 -18.93
C GLU A 27 20.71 -17.42 -19.34
N GLY A 28 21.47 -16.90 -18.37
CA GLY A 28 22.74 -16.21 -18.61
C GLY A 28 22.64 -14.70 -18.87
N VAL A 29 21.44 -14.10 -18.87
CA VAL A 29 21.29 -12.63 -18.95
C VAL A 29 21.74 -11.98 -17.63
N SER A 30 22.60 -10.96 -17.72
CA SER A 30 23.13 -10.24 -16.56
C SER A 30 22.06 -9.51 -15.76
N GLU A 31 22.33 -9.25 -14.48
CA GLU A 31 21.44 -8.43 -13.62
C GLU A 31 21.29 -7.01 -14.17
N GLU A 32 22.36 -6.42 -14.73
CA GLU A 32 22.32 -5.11 -15.37
C GLU A 32 21.25 -5.04 -16.46
N ARG A 33 21.16 -6.08 -17.31
CA ARG A 33 20.17 -6.12 -18.38
C ARG A 33 18.74 -6.26 -17.86
N HIS A 34 18.55 -6.94 -16.73
CA HIS A 34 17.26 -6.96 -16.04
C HIS A 34 16.87 -5.57 -15.54
N LEU A 35 17.82 -4.83 -14.95
CA LEU A 35 17.59 -3.47 -14.48
C LEU A 35 17.33 -2.49 -15.63
N GLU A 36 18.01 -2.62 -16.76
CA GLU A 36 17.76 -1.80 -17.97
C GLU A 36 16.34 -1.97 -18.48
N LEU A 37 15.89 -3.22 -18.60
CA LEU A 37 14.51 -3.51 -18.98
C LEU A 37 13.52 -2.98 -17.94
N LEU A 38 13.83 -3.15 -16.65
CA LEU A 38 13.00 -2.66 -15.55
C LEU A 38 12.82 -1.14 -15.60
N GLY A 39 13.89 -0.39 -15.88
CA GLY A 39 13.87 1.06 -16.05
C GLY A 39 12.97 1.47 -17.22
N LEU A 40 13.19 0.86 -18.40
CA LEU A 40 12.36 1.13 -19.58
C LEU A 40 10.87 0.83 -19.34
N LEU A 41 10.56 -0.28 -18.67
CA LEU A 41 9.18 -0.67 -18.38
C LEU A 41 8.49 0.22 -17.34
N ASN A 42 9.25 0.89 -16.46
CA ASN A 42 8.74 1.82 -15.44
C ASN A 42 8.85 3.31 -15.85
N CYS A 43 9.23 3.63 -17.09
CA CYS A 43 9.27 5.01 -17.56
C CYS A 43 7.91 5.55 -18.03
N SER A 44 7.81 6.88 -18.13
CA SER A 44 6.59 7.57 -18.59
C SER A 44 6.28 7.33 -20.08
N VAL A 45 7.28 7.07 -20.93
CA VAL A 45 7.05 6.68 -22.34
C VAL A 45 6.31 5.35 -22.42
N ALA A 46 6.76 4.35 -21.67
CA ALA A 46 6.13 3.04 -21.62
C ALA A 46 4.70 3.13 -21.07
N CYS A 47 4.48 3.96 -20.03
CA CYS A 47 3.13 4.26 -19.52
C CYS A 47 2.23 4.85 -20.62
N CYS A 48 2.73 5.88 -21.32
CA CYS A 48 2.02 6.55 -22.40
C CYS A 48 1.64 5.58 -23.52
N TRP A 49 2.58 4.76 -23.96
CA TRP A 49 2.31 3.74 -24.97
C TRP A 49 1.33 2.68 -24.51
N LEU A 50 1.52 2.11 -23.31
CA LEU A 50 0.62 1.08 -22.77
C LEU A 50 -0.82 1.58 -22.71
N LYS A 51 -1.04 2.85 -22.34
CA LYS A 51 -2.38 3.46 -22.34
C LYS A 51 -2.97 3.67 -23.73
N GLN A 52 -2.14 3.84 -24.76
CA GLN A 52 -2.62 3.96 -26.14
C GLN A 52 -2.98 2.60 -26.76
N VAL A 53 -2.22 1.55 -26.44
CA VAL A 53 -2.39 0.23 -27.06
C VAL A 53 -3.28 -0.72 -26.24
N SER A 54 -3.39 -0.50 -24.93
CA SER A 54 -4.19 -1.33 -24.04
C SER A 54 -5.57 -0.71 -23.78
N ARG A 55 -6.61 -1.54 -23.74
CA ARG A 55 -7.96 -1.12 -23.34
C ARG A 55 -8.12 -1.27 -21.82
N ALA A 56 -8.74 -0.28 -21.17
CA ALA A 56 -9.08 -0.38 -19.76
C ALA A 56 -10.07 -1.54 -19.51
N LYS A 57 -9.82 -2.37 -18.49
CA LYS A 57 -10.71 -3.48 -18.10
C LYS A 57 -12.05 -3.01 -17.49
N ALA A 58 -12.21 -1.73 -17.17
CA ALA A 58 -13.46 -1.14 -16.71
C ALA A 58 -13.57 0.31 -17.20
N ALA A 59 -14.67 0.63 -17.89
CA ALA A 59 -15.04 2.00 -18.23
C ALA A 59 -15.52 2.72 -16.96
N ALA A 60 -14.66 3.54 -16.37
CA ALA A 60 -15.05 4.42 -15.27
C ALA A 60 -14.30 5.74 -15.40
N GLY A 61 -15.04 6.78 -15.82
CA GLY A 61 -14.75 8.19 -15.62
C GLY A 61 -13.62 8.79 -16.48
N SER A 62 -14.02 9.68 -17.39
CA SER A 62 -13.23 10.79 -17.94
C SER A 62 -11.71 10.59 -18.08
N ASP A 63 -11.29 9.85 -19.09
CA ASP A 63 -9.98 10.06 -19.72
C ASP A 63 -10.16 9.75 -21.20
N ALA A 64 -10.44 10.80 -21.99
CA ALA A 64 -10.52 10.69 -23.43
C ALA A 64 -9.14 10.30 -23.96
N GLY A 65 -8.98 9.04 -24.35
CA GLY A 65 -7.76 8.55 -24.99
C GLY A 65 -7.39 9.43 -26.19
N CYS A 66 -6.28 10.17 -26.07
CA CYS A 66 -5.70 10.89 -27.19
C CYS A 66 -5.18 9.85 -28.19
N LYS A 67 -5.95 9.58 -29.25
CA LYS A 67 -5.50 8.74 -30.36
C LYS A 67 -4.46 9.52 -31.16
N MET A 68 -3.17 9.30 -30.89
CA MET A 68 -2.14 9.61 -31.88
C MET A 68 -2.32 8.68 -33.08
N ARG A 69 -2.71 9.22 -34.23
CA ARG A 69 -2.88 8.46 -35.47
C ARG A 69 -1.56 8.11 -36.17
N SER A 70 -0.41 8.53 -35.64
CA SER A 70 0.91 8.40 -36.29
C SER A 70 1.97 7.60 -35.50
N GLY A 71 1.71 7.15 -34.27
CA GLY A 71 2.74 6.53 -33.41
C GLY A 71 2.85 5.00 -33.47
N ARG A 72 2.02 4.30 -34.26
CA ARG A 72 1.95 2.83 -34.25
C ARG A 72 3.24 2.12 -34.71
N SER A 73 4.14 2.82 -35.41
CA SER A 73 5.36 2.24 -35.97
C SER A 73 6.60 2.43 -35.08
N ALA A 74 6.69 3.51 -34.29
CA ALA A 74 7.95 3.92 -33.67
C ALA A 74 8.43 3.02 -32.51
N MET A 75 7.52 2.32 -31.83
CA MET A 75 7.88 1.52 -30.65
C MET A 75 8.07 0.03 -30.92
N SER A 76 7.69 -0.46 -32.10
CA SER A 76 7.90 -1.88 -32.46
C SER A 76 9.34 -2.18 -32.87
N SER A 77 10.15 -1.15 -33.15
CA SER A 77 11.46 -1.28 -33.83
C SER A 77 12.61 -0.57 -33.10
N LEU A 78 12.36 0.06 -31.95
CA LEU A 78 13.38 0.71 -31.14
C LEU A 78 13.34 0.15 -29.72
N ALA A 79 14.14 -0.88 -29.46
CA ALA A 79 14.70 -1.09 -28.13
C ALA A 79 16.04 -0.34 -28.11
N PRO A 80 16.05 0.98 -27.80
CA PRO A 80 17.30 1.70 -27.76
C PRO A 80 18.22 1.10 -26.70
N SER A 81 19.53 1.25 -26.89
CA SER A 81 20.53 0.84 -25.89
C SER A 81 20.43 1.78 -24.69
N PHE A 82 19.57 1.44 -23.73
CA PHE A 82 19.43 2.14 -22.46
C PHE A 82 20.41 1.53 -21.46
N LYS A 83 21.34 2.32 -20.91
CA LYS A 83 22.31 1.87 -19.91
C LYS A 83 21.92 2.35 -18.52
N THR A 84 21.77 1.43 -17.57
CA THR A 84 21.42 1.72 -16.17
C THR A 84 22.58 2.20 -15.32
N SER A 85 23.81 2.20 -15.85
CA SER A 85 25.01 2.66 -15.13
C SER A 85 24.95 4.11 -14.62
N ARG A 86 23.89 4.86 -14.97
CA ARG A 86 23.60 6.21 -14.48
C ARG A 86 22.68 6.25 -13.26
N PHE A 87 22.06 5.13 -12.85
CA PHE A 87 21.16 5.09 -11.70
C PHE A 87 21.83 4.36 -10.54
N PRO A 88 22.01 5.00 -9.37
CA PRO A 88 22.52 4.34 -8.18
C PRO A 88 21.63 3.15 -7.82
N ASN A 89 22.27 2.04 -7.46
CA ASN A 89 21.60 0.86 -6.95
C ASN A 89 21.03 1.23 -5.58
N LEU A 90 19.73 1.52 -5.50
CA LEU A 90 19.02 1.66 -4.24
C LEU A 90 18.88 0.26 -3.63
N SER A 91 19.90 -0.16 -2.89
CA SER A 91 19.81 -1.38 -2.10
C SER A 91 18.57 -1.28 -1.20
N PRO A 92 17.74 -2.34 -1.11
CA PRO A 92 16.66 -2.36 -0.15
C PRO A 92 17.25 -2.18 1.24
N LEU A 93 16.60 -1.30 2.01
CA LEU A 93 16.99 -0.98 3.39
C LEU A 93 17.23 -2.28 4.18
N PRO A 94 18.22 -2.31 5.08
CA PRO A 94 18.30 -3.38 6.06
C PRO A 94 16.96 -3.45 6.77
N SER A 95 16.37 -4.65 6.79
CA SER A 95 15.20 -4.93 7.62
C SER A 95 15.64 -4.70 9.06
N ALA A 96 15.33 -3.54 9.62
CA ALA A 96 15.57 -3.26 11.02
C ALA A 96 14.77 -4.29 11.82
N ARG A 97 15.47 -5.19 12.51
CA ARG A 97 14.88 -6.01 13.56
C ARG A 97 14.43 -5.07 14.68
N ALA A 98 13.24 -5.35 15.20
CA ALA A 98 12.47 -4.54 16.13
C ALA A 98 13.29 -4.12 17.37
N ALA A 99 13.73 -2.87 17.39
CA ALA A 99 13.83 -2.13 18.62
C ALA A 99 12.42 -1.58 18.95
N VAL A 100 12.10 -1.46 20.24
CA VAL A 100 10.87 -0.83 20.70
C VAL A 100 10.76 0.55 20.08
N PRO A 101 9.63 0.91 19.44
CA PRO A 101 9.50 2.20 18.79
C PRO A 101 9.51 3.31 19.85
N THR A 102 10.47 4.22 19.77
CA THR A 102 10.46 5.49 20.50
C THR A 102 9.95 6.62 19.60
N ARG A 103 9.53 7.74 20.18
CA ARG A 103 9.09 8.93 19.41
C ARG A 103 10.20 9.41 18.48
N GLU A 104 11.43 9.47 18.99
CA GLU A 104 12.62 9.86 18.23
C GLU A 104 12.90 8.90 17.08
N ALA A 105 12.81 7.58 17.31
CA ALA A 105 13.04 6.59 16.27
C ALA A 105 11.96 6.63 15.17
N LEU A 106 10.71 6.90 15.53
CA LEU A 106 9.62 7.08 14.57
C LEU A 106 9.79 8.36 13.74
N ASP A 107 10.25 9.45 14.35
CA ASP A 107 10.51 10.72 13.65
C ASP A 107 11.73 10.60 12.72
N GLU A 108 12.79 9.90 13.14
CA GLU A 108 13.94 9.58 12.30
C GLU A 108 13.51 8.69 11.12
N ALA A 109 12.69 7.66 11.36
CA ALA A 109 12.16 6.79 10.32
C ALA A 109 11.28 7.57 9.32
N ARG A 110 10.47 8.53 9.79
CA ARG A 110 9.69 9.43 8.94
C ARG A 110 10.60 10.25 8.04
N GLY A 111 11.61 10.92 8.62
CA GLY A 111 12.58 11.73 7.89
C GLY A 111 13.37 10.92 6.86
N ALA A 112 13.87 9.74 7.25
CA ALA A 112 14.59 8.84 6.36
C ALA A 112 13.72 8.37 5.18
N GLN A 113 12.44 8.04 5.44
CA GLN A 113 11.51 7.69 4.38
C GLN A 113 11.24 8.86 3.42
N GLU A 114 11.05 10.07 3.95
CA GLU A 114 10.84 11.27 3.14
C GLU A 114 12.04 11.55 2.23
N GLN A 115 13.26 11.44 2.76
CA GLN A 115 14.50 11.56 1.98
C GLN A 115 14.62 10.50 0.88
N ILE A 116 14.40 9.23 1.22
CA ILE A 116 14.45 8.12 0.25
C ILE A 116 13.43 8.35 -0.85
N ARG A 117 12.20 8.75 -0.50
CA ARG A 117 11.15 9.05 -1.46
C ARG A 117 11.54 10.19 -2.37
N ALA A 118 12.11 11.28 -1.84
CA ALA A 118 12.53 12.43 -2.63
C ALA A 118 13.65 12.07 -3.63
N ARG A 119 14.60 11.21 -3.22
CA ARG A 119 15.63 10.67 -4.12
C ARG A 119 15.05 9.75 -5.19
N MET A 120 14.11 8.88 -4.81
CA MET A 120 13.43 7.99 -5.76
C MET A 120 12.62 8.79 -6.80
N ILE A 121 11.99 9.90 -6.40
CA ILE A 121 11.30 10.82 -7.32
C ILE A 121 12.30 11.45 -8.29
N ALA A 122 13.42 11.98 -7.80
CA ALA A 122 14.46 12.57 -8.64
C ALA A 122 15.01 11.57 -9.66
N LEU A 123 15.31 10.34 -9.21
CA LEU A 123 15.78 9.26 -10.07
C LEU A 123 14.75 8.85 -11.13
N GLN A 124 13.47 8.85 -10.79
CA GLN A 124 12.40 8.57 -11.76
C GLN A 124 12.30 9.67 -12.81
N GLU A 125 12.51 10.94 -12.44
CA GLU A 125 12.57 12.03 -13.44
C GLU A 125 13.77 11.86 -14.36
N GLU A 126 14.97 11.58 -13.83
CA GLU A 126 16.14 11.30 -14.69
C GLU A 126 15.90 10.09 -15.61
N LEU A 127 15.26 9.04 -15.11
CA LEU A 127 14.90 7.87 -15.89
C LEU A 127 13.99 8.24 -17.06
N ASP A 128 12.96 9.04 -16.81
CA ASP A 128 12.05 9.48 -17.85
C ASP A 128 12.76 10.31 -18.93
N TRP A 129 13.53 11.33 -18.52
CA TRP A 129 14.24 12.21 -19.45
C TRP A 129 15.36 11.50 -20.23
N ALA A 130 16.11 10.60 -19.59
CA ALA A 130 17.08 9.76 -20.28
C ALA A 130 16.40 8.83 -21.30
N THR A 131 15.22 8.31 -20.96
CA THR A 131 14.44 7.46 -21.85
C THR A 131 13.89 8.24 -23.04
N TYR A 132 13.49 9.51 -22.87
CA TYR A 132 13.10 10.38 -23.98
C TYR A 132 14.23 10.54 -25.00
N GLY A 133 15.47 10.72 -24.52
CA GLY A 133 16.67 10.70 -25.37
C GLY A 133 16.87 9.37 -26.08
N ALA A 134 16.76 8.25 -25.36
CA ALA A 134 16.95 6.92 -25.91
C ALA A 134 15.95 6.61 -27.05
N TYR A 135 14.69 7.03 -26.92
CA TYR A 135 13.67 6.87 -27.96
C TYR A 135 13.75 7.93 -29.09
N GLY A 136 14.75 8.81 -29.09
CA GLY A 136 14.91 9.85 -30.11
C GLY A 136 13.88 10.97 -30.05
N LEU A 137 13.23 11.16 -28.89
CA LEU A 137 12.28 12.25 -28.66
C LEU A 137 12.99 13.58 -28.37
N LEU A 138 14.28 13.51 -28.02
CA LEU A 138 15.17 14.63 -27.74
C LEU A 138 16.42 14.52 -28.61
N THR A 139 16.92 15.65 -29.06
CA THR A 139 18.24 15.76 -29.72
C THR A 139 19.36 15.49 -28.71
N PRO A 140 20.58 15.12 -29.16
CA PRO A 140 21.71 14.91 -28.24
C PRO A 140 22.03 16.14 -27.36
N ALA A 141 21.88 17.35 -27.89
CA ALA A 141 22.05 18.59 -27.13
C ALA A 141 20.95 18.76 -26.06
N GLU A 142 19.71 18.40 -26.38
CA GLU A 142 18.60 18.42 -25.43
C GLU A 142 18.77 17.40 -24.30
N VAL A 143 19.26 16.19 -24.61
CA VAL A 143 19.56 15.17 -23.58
C VAL A 143 20.61 15.68 -22.61
N THR A 144 21.70 16.28 -23.11
CA THR A 144 22.77 16.81 -22.25
C THR A 144 22.28 17.92 -21.31
N ARG A 145 21.41 18.81 -21.77
CA ARG A 145 20.88 19.90 -20.92
C ARG A 145 19.74 19.48 -19.99
N THR A 146 19.14 18.31 -20.19
CA THR A 146 17.99 17.82 -19.41
C THR A 146 18.29 16.63 -18.52
N THR A 147 19.53 16.16 -18.47
CA THR A 147 19.93 15.02 -17.62
C THR A 147 21.17 15.36 -16.82
N THR A 148 21.27 14.81 -15.61
CA THR A 148 22.46 15.00 -14.75
C THR A 148 22.68 13.77 -13.86
N SER A 149 23.92 13.57 -13.42
CA SER A 149 24.27 12.56 -12.43
C SER A 149 24.17 13.07 -10.99
N ASP A 150 24.21 14.39 -10.80
CA ASP A 150 24.12 15.01 -9.48
C ASP A 150 22.67 15.44 -9.22
N LEU A 151 21.98 14.68 -8.36
CA LEU A 151 20.55 14.81 -8.13
C LEU A 151 20.26 15.32 -6.72
N PRO A 152 19.53 16.44 -6.58
CA PRO A 152 19.01 16.85 -5.30
C PRO A 152 17.79 16.00 -4.92
N GLU A 153 17.34 16.18 -3.68
CA GLU A 153 16.08 15.65 -3.22
C GLU A 153 14.92 16.46 -3.83
N VAL A 154 14.03 15.76 -4.54
CA VAL A 154 12.88 16.36 -5.23
C VAL A 154 11.59 15.93 -4.55
N SER A 155 10.86 16.88 -4.00
CA SER A 155 9.56 16.64 -3.37
C SER A 155 8.41 16.65 -4.37
N LEU A 156 7.26 16.09 -3.99
CA LEU A 156 6.04 16.24 -4.78
C LEU A 156 5.65 17.73 -4.89
N GLY A 157 5.15 18.10 -6.06
CA GLY A 157 4.88 19.49 -6.44
C GLY A 157 6.06 20.18 -7.10
N GLN A 158 7.29 19.66 -6.97
CA GLN A 158 8.51 20.28 -7.51
C GLN A 158 8.97 19.66 -8.84
N ARG A 159 8.33 18.59 -9.33
CA ARG A 159 8.73 17.97 -10.61
C ARG A 159 8.43 18.94 -11.76
N ALA A 160 9.19 18.85 -12.85
CA ALA A 160 9.10 19.83 -13.95
C ALA A 160 7.67 19.98 -14.50
N PHE A 161 6.95 18.87 -14.72
CA PHE A 161 5.55 18.94 -15.16
C PHE A 161 4.59 19.45 -14.08
N GLU A 162 4.87 19.24 -12.79
CA GLU A 162 4.05 19.77 -11.70
C GLU A 162 4.21 21.28 -11.61
N ILE A 163 5.42 21.81 -11.85
CA ILE A 163 5.66 23.25 -11.93
C ILE A 163 4.89 23.84 -13.11
N VAL A 164 4.98 23.24 -14.31
CA VAL A 164 4.20 23.67 -15.49
C VAL A 164 2.69 23.58 -15.22
N LEU A 165 2.25 22.54 -14.53
CA LEU A 165 0.84 22.38 -14.17
C LEU A 165 0.38 23.45 -13.17
N ALA A 166 1.20 23.78 -12.17
CA ALA A 166 0.91 24.80 -11.17
C ALA A 166 0.93 26.22 -11.74
N THR A 167 1.73 26.49 -12.76
CA THR A 167 1.75 27.79 -13.46
C THR A 167 0.64 27.91 -14.50
N SER A 168 0.08 26.78 -14.95
CA SER A 168 -1.07 26.77 -15.84
C SER A 168 -2.37 27.11 -15.09
N ASN A 169 -3.26 27.89 -15.71
CA ASN A 169 -4.62 28.11 -15.20
C ASN A 169 -5.54 26.88 -15.41
N ALA A 170 -4.98 25.66 -15.49
CA ALA A 170 -5.75 24.46 -15.71
C ALA A 170 -6.38 23.97 -14.39
N GLU A 171 -7.69 23.74 -14.39
CA GLU A 171 -8.33 23.05 -13.28
C GLU A 171 -7.80 21.62 -13.17
N THR A 172 -7.19 21.30 -12.03
CA THR A 172 -6.60 19.98 -11.80
C THR A 172 -6.83 19.50 -10.37
N ALA A 173 -7.31 18.26 -10.23
CA ALA A 173 -7.39 17.56 -8.95
C ALA A 173 -6.08 16.87 -8.56
N TRP A 174 -4.99 17.05 -9.32
CA TRP A 174 -3.71 16.36 -9.10
C TRP A 174 -3.14 16.63 -7.70
N PHE A 175 -3.01 17.91 -7.35
CA PHE A 175 -2.36 18.32 -6.11
C PHE A 175 -3.14 17.86 -4.87
N GLU A 176 -4.46 18.07 -4.87
CA GLU A 176 -5.35 17.63 -3.79
C GLU A 176 -5.34 16.10 -3.65
N ARG A 177 -5.47 15.36 -4.76
CA ARG A 177 -5.49 13.89 -4.76
C ARG A 177 -4.19 13.28 -4.22
N HIS A 178 -3.05 13.95 -4.43
CA HIS A 178 -1.74 13.45 -4.05
C HIS A 178 -1.16 14.10 -2.78
N GLY A 179 -1.89 15.04 -2.16
CA GLY A 179 -1.44 15.75 -0.97
C GLY A 179 -0.15 16.56 -1.21
N SER A 180 0.05 17.04 -2.44
CA SER A 180 1.26 17.78 -2.83
C SER A 180 0.97 19.27 -2.92
N THR A 181 1.85 20.11 -2.37
CA THR A 181 1.73 21.57 -2.47
C THR A 181 2.11 22.05 -3.88
N PRO A 182 1.27 22.83 -4.57
CA PRO A 182 1.63 23.40 -5.87
C PRO A 182 2.82 24.34 -5.74
N VAL A 183 3.85 24.14 -6.57
CA VAL A 183 5.05 25.00 -6.61
C VAL A 183 5.16 25.64 -7.99
N ALA A 184 5.03 26.96 -8.05
CA ALA A 184 5.02 27.70 -9.32
C ALA A 184 6.42 28.12 -9.83
N LYS A 185 7.47 27.95 -9.02
CA LYS A 185 8.84 28.39 -9.35
C LYS A 185 9.84 27.31 -8.99
N ILE A 186 10.93 27.21 -9.75
CA ILE A 186 12.03 26.28 -9.44
C ILE A 186 12.57 26.60 -8.02
N PRO A 187 12.66 25.61 -7.12
CA PRO A 187 13.16 25.82 -5.77
C PRO A 187 14.56 26.44 -5.72
N ALA A 188 14.71 27.50 -4.92
CA ALA A 188 15.97 28.24 -4.81
C ALA A 188 17.08 27.45 -4.10
N HIS A 189 16.73 26.49 -3.24
CA HIS A 189 17.69 25.68 -2.48
C HIS A 189 18.38 24.59 -3.32
N TRP A 190 17.90 24.31 -4.53
CA TRP A 190 18.55 23.35 -5.41
C TRP A 190 19.89 23.89 -5.93
N PRO A 191 20.89 23.00 -6.16
CA PRO A 191 22.13 23.37 -6.82
C PRO A 191 21.88 24.07 -8.16
N GLU A 192 22.72 25.05 -8.49
CA GLU A 192 22.53 25.88 -9.70
C GLU A 192 22.45 25.02 -10.97
N GLU A 193 23.28 23.99 -11.06
CA GLU A 193 23.30 23.05 -12.20
C GLU A 193 21.97 22.31 -12.34
N TYR A 194 21.38 21.83 -11.24
CA TYR A 194 20.08 21.18 -11.29
C TYR A 194 18.95 22.16 -11.62
N ARG A 195 19.03 23.42 -11.18
CA ARG A 195 18.06 24.44 -11.58
C ARG A 195 18.08 24.70 -13.09
N LYS A 196 19.26 24.69 -13.72
CA LYS A 196 19.40 24.77 -15.19
C LYS A 196 18.76 23.58 -15.89
N VAL A 197 18.97 22.36 -15.36
CA VAL A 197 18.33 21.14 -15.86
C VAL A 197 16.80 21.23 -15.75
N ALA A 198 16.29 21.62 -14.58
CA ALA A 198 14.86 21.78 -14.35
C ALA A 198 14.23 22.83 -15.27
N GLN A 199 14.91 23.97 -15.50
CA GLN A 199 14.45 24.98 -16.44
C GLN A 199 14.41 24.45 -17.88
N ALA A 200 15.47 23.77 -18.33
CA ALA A 200 15.50 23.17 -19.67
C ALA A 200 14.39 22.14 -19.88
N ARG A 201 14.02 21.39 -18.84
CA ARG A 201 12.88 20.46 -18.84
C ARG A 201 11.55 21.20 -19.00
N ILE A 202 11.33 22.25 -18.22
CA ILE A 202 10.13 23.11 -18.30
C ILE A 202 10.01 23.71 -19.71
N ASP A 203 11.08 24.30 -20.23
CA ASP A 203 11.11 24.89 -21.56
C ASP A 203 10.75 23.88 -22.66
N LEU A 204 11.19 22.63 -22.53
CA LEU A 204 10.88 21.56 -23.48
C LEU A 204 9.43 21.07 -23.38
N ILE A 205 8.87 21.01 -22.18
CA ILE A 205 7.44 20.72 -21.98
C ILE A 205 6.59 21.81 -22.66
N GLU A 206 7.03 23.07 -22.60
CA GLU A 206 6.35 24.19 -23.23
C GLU A 206 6.59 24.24 -24.74
N ALA A 207 7.77 23.93 -25.25
CA ALA A 207 8.06 24.06 -26.68
C ALA A 207 7.64 22.83 -27.51
N ASN A 208 7.83 21.61 -26.97
CA ASN A 208 7.68 20.38 -27.73
C ASN A 208 6.35 19.66 -27.42
N LYS A 209 5.45 19.62 -28.41
CA LYS A 209 4.11 19.00 -28.27
C LYS A 209 4.15 17.53 -27.85
N THR A 210 5.16 16.78 -28.29
CA THR A 210 5.31 15.36 -27.97
C THR A 210 5.73 15.18 -26.52
N ILE A 211 6.71 15.96 -26.05
CA ILE A 211 7.15 15.95 -24.64
C ILE A 211 6.01 16.43 -23.75
N ARG A 212 5.32 17.52 -24.13
CA ARG A 212 4.13 18.01 -23.42
C ARG A 212 3.05 16.95 -23.25
N LEU A 213 2.87 16.07 -24.24
CA LEU A 213 1.91 14.98 -24.15
C LEU A 213 2.35 13.94 -23.11
N ILE A 214 3.61 13.53 -23.12
CA ILE A 214 4.12 12.47 -22.24
C ILE A 214 4.28 12.98 -20.80
N GLU A 215 4.57 14.26 -20.60
CA GLU A 215 4.69 14.89 -19.29
C GLU A 215 3.34 15.25 -18.65
N ARG A 216 2.21 14.80 -19.21
CA ARG A 216 0.92 14.99 -18.56
C ARG A 216 0.76 14.12 -17.30
N PRO A 217 -0.02 14.56 -16.31
CA PRO A 217 -0.27 13.81 -15.07
C PRO A 217 -0.72 12.36 -15.29
N GLU A 218 -1.41 12.07 -16.38
CA GLU A 218 -1.88 10.71 -16.67
C GLU A 218 -0.75 9.72 -16.91
N TYR A 219 0.41 10.16 -17.40
CA TYR A 219 1.51 9.27 -17.78
C TYR A 219 2.64 9.24 -16.73
N LYS A 220 2.64 10.20 -15.81
CA LYS A 220 3.63 10.29 -14.74
C LYS A 220 3.29 9.38 -13.56
N ARG A 221 4.33 8.86 -12.90
CA ARG A 221 4.20 8.11 -11.65
C ARG A 221 3.61 9.00 -10.55
N ARG A 222 2.60 8.48 -9.84
CA ARG A 222 1.81 9.22 -8.82
C ARG A 222 2.44 9.26 -7.42
N TRP A 223 3.35 8.33 -7.11
CA TRP A 223 3.98 8.20 -5.78
C TRP A 223 3.00 8.17 -4.60
N SER A 224 1.78 7.66 -4.80
CA SER A 224 0.78 7.57 -3.75
C SER A 224 1.21 6.58 -2.69
N ILE A 225 1.20 7.02 -1.44
CA ILE A 225 1.47 6.23 -0.25
C ILE A 225 0.39 6.55 0.77
N GLU A 226 0.07 5.58 1.62
CA GLU A 226 -0.79 5.84 2.77
C GLU A 226 -0.12 6.88 3.69
N PRO A 227 -0.88 7.85 4.23
CA PRO A 227 -0.35 8.86 5.15
C PRO A 227 0.46 8.23 6.29
N TRP A 228 1.52 8.92 6.70
CA TRP A 228 2.42 8.43 7.74
C TRP A 228 1.66 8.09 9.02
N GLU A 229 0.79 8.99 9.45
CA GLU A 229 0.02 8.91 10.68
C GLU A 229 -0.88 7.65 10.71
N LYS A 230 -1.40 7.22 9.55
CA LYS A 230 -2.19 5.98 9.47
C LYS A 230 -1.33 4.74 9.58
N ARG A 231 -0.15 4.74 8.94
CA ARG A 231 0.79 3.61 8.97
C ARG A 231 1.42 3.45 10.33
N GLU A 232 1.76 4.56 10.98
CA GLU A 232 2.24 4.62 12.35
C GLU A 232 1.19 4.08 13.31
N SER A 233 -0.05 4.56 13.22
CA SER A 233 -1.17 4.06 14.01
C SER A 233 -1.38 2.56 13.83
N ALA A 234 -1.34 2.07 12.59
CA ALA A 234 -1.46 0.65 12.28
C ALA A 234 -0.29 -0.18 12.84
N ALA A 235 0.94 0.33 12.79
CA ALA A 235 2.12 -0.36 13.32
C ALA A 235 2.09 -0.45 14.85
N LEU A 236 1.81 0.66 15.54
CA LEU A 236 1.68 0.69 16.99
C LEU A 236 0.54 -0.22 17.46
N ARG A 237 -0.62 -0.13 16.80
CA ARG A 237 -1.76 -1.01 17.06
C ARG A 237 -1.41 -2.48 16.84
N SER A 238 -0.69 -2.81 15.77
CA SER A 238 -0.22 -4.18 15.52
C SER A 238 0.67 -4.67 16.65
N GLY A 239 1.62 -3.85 17.13
CA GLY A 239 2.49 -4.21 18.25
C GLY A 239 1.73 -4.50 19.54
N LEU A 240 0.71 -3.70 19.87
CA LEU A 240 -0.15 -3.94 21.03
C LEU A 240 -0.95 -5.24 20.92
N LEU A 241 -1.49 -5.51 19.73
CA LEU A 241 -2.24 -6.72 19.46
C LEU A 241 -1.33 -7.96 19.48
N ASP A 242 -0.11 -7.86 18.95
CA ASP A 242 0.89 -8.93 18.99
C ASP A 242 1.29 -9.26 20.43
N ALA A 243 1.40 -8.24 21.30
CA ALA A 243 1.61 -8.46 22.73
C ALA A 243 0.39 -9.11 23.42
N ALA A 244 -0.82 -8.71 23.05
CA ALA A 244 -2.06 -9.31 23.58
C ALA A 244 -2.33 -10.74 23.09
N GLU A 245 -1.66 -11.20 22.02
CA GLU A 245 -1.76 -12.56 21.50
C GLU A 245 -0.74 -13.54 22.06
N ARG A 246 0.17 -13.08 22.92
CA ARG A 246 1.21 -13.94 23.50
C ARG A 246 0.60 -15.18 24.17
N GLU A 247 1.13 -16.35 23.83
CA GLU A 247 0.57 -17.65 24.22
C GLU A 247 0.49 -17.79 25.74
N GLU A 248 1.48 -17.30 26.49
CA GLU A 248 1.52 -17.32 27.95
C GLU A 248 0.36 -16.58 28.64
N LEU A 249 -0.37 -15.72 27.93
CA LEU A 249 -1.55 -15.05 28.46
C LEU A 249 -2.76 -15.98 28.44
N TRP A 250 -2.91 -16.76 27.37
CA TRP A 250 -4.13 -17.50 27.03
C TRP A 250 -4.16 -18.92 27.55
N PHE A 251 -3.05 -19.41 28.11
CA PHE A 251 -2.94 -20.75 28.66
C PHE A 251 -2.44 -20.71 30.10
N GLU A 252 -3.03 -21.54 30.96
CA GLU A 252 -2.58 -21.73 32.33
C GLU A 252 -2.40 -23.21 32.67
N GLU A 253 -1.53 -23.48 33.64
CA GLU A 253 -1.30 -24.83 34.14
C GLU A 253 -2.32 -25.15 35.24
N GLN A 254 -3.19 -26.13 34.98
CA GLN A 254 -4.16 -26.64 35.92
C GLN A 254 -4.04 -28.16 36.04
N ASP A 255 -3.80 -28.66 37.25
CA ASP A 255 -3.65 -30.10 37.55
C ASP A 255 -2.62 -30.83 36.67
N GLY A 256 -1.56 -30.12 36.24
CA GLY A 256 -0.50 -30.65 35.38
C GLY A 256 -0.84 -30.66 33.88
N TYR A 257 -1.90 -29.97 33.47
CA TYR A 257 -2.29 -29.77 32.08
C TYR A 257 -2.34 -28.28 31.73
N THR A 258 -1.83 -27.95 30.54
CA THR A 258 -2.00 -26.64 29.92
C THR A 258 -3.44 -26.50 29.40
N VAL A 259 -4.23 -25.61 30.00
CA VAL A 259 -5.63 -25.36 29.63
C VAL A 259 -5.82 -23.93 29.11
N PRO A 260 -6.64 -23.72 28.06
CA PRO A 260 -6.93 -22.38 27.57
C PRO A 260 -7.84 -21.63 28.56
N ARG A 261 -7.63 -20.33 28.72
CA ARG A 261 -8.44 -19.45 29.56
C ARG A 261 -8.87 -18.18 28.82
N PRO A 262 -10.11 -17.72 28.98
CA PRO A 262 -10.51 -16.41 28.50
C PRO A 262 -10.03 -15.32 29.47
N LEU A 263 -9.70 -14.14 28.93
CA LEU A 263 -9.27 -12.98 29.71
C LEU A 263 -10.08 -11.75 29.32
N THR A 264 -10.39 -10.91 30.30
CA THR A 264 -10.96 -9.60 30.03
C THR A 264 -9.89 -8.61 29.58
N VAL A 265 -10.28 -7.51 28.94
CA VAL A 265 -9.31 -6.46 28.55
C VAL A 265 -8.57 -5.88 29.76
N ASN A 266 -9.24 -5.73 30.91
CA ASN A 266 -8.58 -5.28 32.13
C ASN A 266 -7.55 -6.31 32.63
N GLN A 267 -7.88 -7.60 32.61
CA GLN A 267 -6.93 -8.66 32.98
C GLN A 267 -5.73 -8.73 32.04
N LEU A 268 -5.94 -8.55 30.73
CA LEU A 268 -4.84 -8.42 29.76
C LEU A 268 -3.94 -7.23 30.07
N ALA A 269 -4.53 -6.07 30.39
CA ALA A 269 -3.78 -4.89 30.77
C ALA A 269 -2.97 -5.13 32.06
N ASP A 270 -3.57 -5.78 33.06
CA ASP A 270 -2.89 -6.12 34.31
C ASP A 270 -1.73 -7.11 34.09
N ALA A 271 -1.90 -8.09 33.19
CA ALA A 271 -0.85 -9.04 32.84
C ALA A 271 0.34 -8.36 32.12
N LEU A 272 0.05 -7.39 31.26
CA LEU A 272 1.05 -6.67 30.46
C LEU A 272 1.59 -5.40 31.14
N ARG A 273 1.14 -5.08 32.37
CA ARG A 273 1.44 -3.79 33.00
C ARG A 273 2.93 -3.54 33.29
N HIS A 274 3.72 -4.61 33.45
CA HIS A 274 5.15 -4.53 33.75
C HIS A 274 6.03 -4.69 32.50
N ASP A 275 5.42 -4.84 31.33
CA ASP A 275 6.14 -4.88 30.06
C ASP A 275 6.42 -3.44 29.61
N GLU A 276 7.66 -2.98 29.79
CA GLU A 276 8.10 -1.63 29.46
C GLU A 276 7.91 -1.30 27.98
N ASP A 277 8.07 -2.30 27.10
CA ASP A 277 7.94 -2.15 25.65
C ASP A 277 6.46 -1.90 25.29
N VAL A 278 5.56 -2.69 25.88
CA VAL A 278 4.11 -2.52 25.69
C VAL A 278 3.64 -1.18 26.24
N GLN A 279 4.09 -0.79 27.43
CA GLN A 279 3.76 0.52 28.02
C GLN A 279 4.22 1.67 27.12
N SER A 280 5.43 1.59 26.57
CA SER A 280 5.98 2.61 25.67
C SER A 280 5.17 2.73 24.38
N VAL A 281 4.87 1.59 23.72
CA VAL A 281 4.04 1.55 22.50
C VAL A 281 2.64 2.08 22.77
N ALA A 282 2.04 1.71 23.90
CA ALA A 282 0.68 2.09 24.24
C ALA A 282 0.56 3.58 24.53
N ALA A 283 1.52 4.15 25.26
CA ALA A 283 1.61 5.59 25.51
C ALA A 283 1.74 6.40 24.21
N LEU A 284 2.56 5.95 23.25
CA LEU A 284 2.67 6.58 21.92
C LEU A 284 1.35 6.51 21.16
N TYR A 285 0.72 5.34 21.13
CA TYR A 285 -0.57 5.14 20.47
C TYR A 285 -1.66 6.06 21.06
N ALA A 286 -1.70 6.19 22.39
CA ALA A 286 -2.67 7.00 23.10
C ALA A 286 -2.48 8.50 22.86
N ALA A 287 -1.23 8.96 22.95
CA ALA A 287 -0.87 10.36 22.78
C ALA A 287 -1.11 10.84 21.34
N ASP A 288 -0.68 10.06 20.35
CA ASP A 288 -0.59 10.53 18.96
C ASP A 288 -1.80 10.13 18.10
N HIS A 289 -2.55 9.09 18.48
CA HIS A 289 -3.65 8.57 17.67
C HIS A 289 -5.01 8.48 18.37
N LEU A 290 -5.05 8.35 19.70
CA LEU A 290 -6.32 8.38 20.45
C LEU A 290 -6.66 9.76 21.01
N GLY A 291 -5.69 10.69 21.07
CA GLY A 291 -5.87 12.01 21.68
C GLY A 291 -6.09 11.95 23.19
N LYS A 292 -5.63 10.87 23.85
CA LYS A 292 -5.84 10.60 25.27
C LYS A 292 -4.50 10.29 25.94
N ARG A 293 -3.75 11.32 26.31
CA ARG A 293 -2.40 11.16 26.89
C ARG A 293 -2.35 10.44 28.23
N ASP A 294 -3.44 10.51 28.99
CA ASP A 294 -3.57 9.89 30.31
C ASP A 294 -4.49 8.65 30.27
N ALA A 295 -4.60 7.99 29.11
CA ALA A 295 -5.35 6.74 29.02
C ALA A 295 -4.66 5.64 29.84
N SER A 296 -5.48 4.74 30.40
CA SER A 296 -4.93 3.52 31.00
C SER A 296 -4.59 2.51 29.89
N LEU A 297 -3.64 1.61 30.17
CA LEU A 297 -3.31 0.49 29.27
C LEU A 297 -4.56 -0.31 28.86
N ALA A 298 -5.52 -0.49 29.78
CA ALA A 298 -6.78 -1.15 29.46
C ALA A 298 -7.61 -0.39 28.40
N ALA A 299 -7.67 0.94 28.47
CA ALA A 299 -8.38 1.74 27.48
C ALA A 299 -7.68 1.72 26.11
N GLU A 300 -6.34 1.69 26.10
CA GLU A 300 -5.51 1.62 24.90
C GLU A 300 -5.65 0.26 24.21
N LEU A 301 -5.56 -0.84 24.97
CA LEU A 301 -5.80 -2.19 24.49
C LEU A 301 -7.24 -2.36 23.99
N ALA A 302 -8.24 -1.82 24.71
CA ALA A 302 -9.63 -1.85 24.25
C ALA A 302 -9.79 -1.18 22.88
N ALA A 303 -9.17 -0.01 22.68
CA ALA A 303 -9.20 0.70 21.41
C ALA A 303 -8.49 -0.08 20.29
N ALA A 304 -7.35 -0.72 20.59
CA ALA A 304 -6.64 -1.57 19.64
C ALA A 304 -7.49 -2.80 19.22
N ILE A 305 -8.12 -3.47 20.19
CA ILE A 305 -8.85 -4.73 20.01
C ILE A 305 -10.23 -4.54 19.36
N GLU A 306 -10.91 -3.40 19.54
CA GLU A 306 -12.29 -3.15 19.08
C GLU A 306 -12.57 -3.55 17.62
N ALA A 307 -11.59 -3.40 16.72
CA ALA A 307 -11.73 -3.80 15.32
C ALA A 307 -11.16 -5.19 14.98
N GLU A 308 -10.46 -5.86 15.89
CA GLU A 308 -9.85 -7.19 15.69
C GLU A 308 -10.61 -8.34 16.36
N HIS A 309 -11.64 -8.07 17.15
CA HIS A 309 -12.45 -9.12 17.77
C HIS A 309 -13.75 -9.38 17.01
N VAL A 310 -14.25 -10.62 17.10
CA VAL A 310 -15.59 -10.97 16.59
C VAL A 310 -16.34 -11.82 17.62
N PRO A 311 -17.62 -11.50 17.93
CA PRO A 311 -18.40 -12.30 18.87
C PRO A 311 -18.58 -13.76 18.46
N TYR A 312 -18.50 -14.68 19.42
CA TYR A 312 -18.67 -16.11 19.18
C TYR A 312 -20.05 -16.44 18.55
N ALA A 313 -21.11 -15.84 19.08
CA ALA A 313 -22.48 -16.12 18.69
C ALA A 313 -22.88 -15.41 17.39
N ALA A 314 -23.53 -16.14 16.47
CA ALA A 314 -24.04 -15.61 15.21
C ALA A 314 -25.00 -14.42 15.42
N ALA A 315 -25.87 -14.52 16.42
CA ALA A 315 -26.84 -13.47 16.76
C ALA A 315 -26.18 -12.16 17.21
N LEU A 316 -24.95 -12.22 17.72
CA LEU A 316 -24.14 -11.05 18.10
C LEU A 316 -23.28 -10.52 16.95
N ARG A 317 -23.23 -11.23 15.81
CA ARG A 317 -22.44 -10.86 14.62
C ARG A 317 -23.29 -10.29 13.49
N TYR A 318 -24.44 -10.91 13.21
CA TYR A 318 -25.25 -10.61 12.03
C TYR A 318 -26.50 -9.81 12.33
N LYS A 319 -26.96 -9.10 11.31
CA LYS A 319 -28.34 -8.63 11.19
C LYS A 319 -29.23 -9.77 10.66
N ASP A 320 -30.55 -9.57 10.66
CA ASP A 320 -31.52 -10.55 10.15
C ASP A 320 -31.24 -11.03 8.71
N SER A 321 -30.67 -10.17 7.86
CA SER A 321 -30.27 -10.58 6.50
C SER A 321 -29.11 -11.58 6.54
N GLY A 322 -28.11 -11.36 7.39
CA GLY A 322 -26.98 -12.28 7.57
C GLY A 322 -27.38 -13.59 8.21
N LEU A 323 -28.30 -13.57 9.19
CA LEU A 323 -28.84 -14.79 9.81
C LEU A 323 -29.58 -15.67 8.79
N ARG A 324 -30.38 -15.07 7.90
CA ARG A 324 -31.04 -15.81 6.81
C ARG A 324 -30.04 -16.45 5.85
N LYS A 325 -28.95 -15.74 5.51
CA LYS A 325 -27.87 -16.31 4.69
C LYS A 325 -27.16 -17.45 5.42
N ARG A 326 -26.91 -17.30 6.72
CA ARG A 326 -26.27 -18.32 7.55
C ARG A 326 -27.08 -19.61 7.58
N ALA A 327 -28.39 -19.52 7.78
CA ALA A 327 -29.25 -20.70 7.77
C ALA A 327 -29.17 -21.46 6.44
N GLN A 328 -29.08 -20.75 5.30
CA GLN A 328 -28.89 -21.38 3.99
C GLN A 328 -27.51 -22.03 3.86
N TRP A 329 -26.45 -21.40 4.37
CA TRP A 329 -25.11 -21.98 4.42
C TRP A 329 -25.05 -23.24 5.30
N GLU A 330 -25.66 -23.21 6.48
CA GLU A 330 -25.71 -24.35 7.40
C GLU A 330 -26.46 -25.55 6.78
N GLN A 331 -27.53 -25.31 6.03
CA GLN A 331 -28.22 -26.35 5.25
C GLN A 331 -27.32 -26.99 4.20
N VAL A 332 -26.55 -26.19 3.47
CA VAL A 332 -25.61 -26.71 2.46
C VAL A 332 -24.46 -27.47 3.11
N TRP A 333 -23.94 -27.00 4.25
CA TRP A 333 -22.90 -27.74 4.98
C TRP A 333 -23.41 -29.08 5.51
N GLU A 334 -24.67 -29.16 5.95
CA GLU A 334 -25.25 -30.45 6.36
C GLU A 334 -25.43 -31.40 5.17
N GLN A 335 -25.87 -30.89 4.02
CA GLN A 335 -25.91 -31.68 2.79
C GLN A 335 -24.52 -32.20 2.41
N GLN A 336 -23.49 -31.36 2.46
CA GLN A 336 -22.11 -31.77 2.18
C GLN A 336 -21.61 -32.84 3.16
N ARG A 337 -21.90 -32.72 4.46
CA ARG A 337 -21.58 -33.76 5.44
C ARG A 337 -22.28 -35.09 5.14
N GLU A 338 -23.52 -35.05 4.64
CA GLU A 338 -24.25 -36.25 4.23
C GLU A 338 -23.69 -36.86 2.93
N GLU A 339 -23.25 -36.03 1.99
CA GLU A 339 -22.53 -36.49 0.79
C GLU A 339 -21.25 -37.23 1.19
N ASP A 340 -20.46 -36.66 2.11
CA ASP A 340 -19.23 -37.27 2.61
C ASP A 340 -19.49 -38.59 3.36
N ARG A 341 -20.61 -38.69 4.10
CA ARG A 341 -21.02 -39.90 4.82
C ARG A 341 -21.50 -41.02 3.90
N THR A 342 -22.26 -40.67 2.87
CA THR A 342 -22.97 -41.64 2.01
C THR A 342 -22.24 -41.93 0.68
N GLY A 343 -21.28 -41.08 0.31
CA GLY A 343 -20.61 -41.09 -1.00
C GLY A 343 -21.53 -40.71 -2.17
N LYS A 344 -22.75 -40.25 -1.90
CA LYS A 344 -23.72 -39.84 -2.94
C LYS A 344 -23.75 -38.33 -3.05
N ARG A 345 -23.48 -37.82 -4.25
CA ARG A 345 -23.55 -36.38 -4.54
C ARG A 345 -25.00 -35.89 -4.47
N LEU A 346 -25.26 -34.85 -3.68
CA LEU A 346 -26.54 -34.14 -3.62
C LEU A 346 -26.43 -32.88 -4.50
N ASP A 347 -27.55 -32.46 -5.09
CA ASP A 347 -27.59 -31.25 -5.92
C ASP A 347 -27.79 -30.01 -5.04
N SER A 348 -26.73 -29.62 -4.32
CA SER A 348 -26.73 -28.47 -3.42
C SER A 348 -26.46 -27.16 -4.19
N LYS A 349 -27.37 -26.18 -4.04
CA LYS A 349 -27.20 -24.84 -4.63
C LYS A 349 -26.29 -23.99 -3.75
N VAL A 350 -25.31 -23.31 -4.38
CA VAL A 350 -24.41 -22.40 -3.67
C VAL A 350 -25.21 -21.23 -3.07
N PRO A 351 -25.17 -21.01 -1.74
CA PRO A 351 -25.89 -19.91 -1.11
C PRO A 351 -25.30 -18.53 -1.49
N PRO A 352 -26.07 -17.44 -1.28
CA PRO A 352 -25.58 -16.10 -1.55
C PRO A 352 -24.39 -15.73 -0.66
N LYS A 353 -23.46 -14.96 -1.22
CA LYS A 353 -22.33 -14.39 -0.48
C LYS A 353 -22.78 -13.30 0.49
N TYR A 354 -22.04 -13.14 1.57
CA TYR A 354 -22.24 -12.05 2.51
C TYR A 354 -21.76 -10.71 1.93
N THR A 355 -22.33 -9.63 2.42
CA THR A 355 -21.89 -8.24 2.21
C THR A 355 -21.78 -7.52 3.56
N SER A 356 -21.18 -6.32 3.58
CA SER A 356 -21.09 -5.52 4.82
C SER A 356 -22.46 -5.22 5.44
N ALA A 357 -23.53 -5.17 4.64
CA ALA A 357 -24.89 -4.92 5.13
C ALA A 357 -25.46 -6.07 5.98
N ASP A 358 -24.86 -7.26 5.92
CA ASP A 358 -25.32 -8.44 6.68
C ASP A 358 -24.76 -8.49 8.11
N PHE A 359 -23.74 -7.70 8.42
CA PHE A 359 -23.06 -7.67 9.71
C PHE A 359 -23.53 -6.49 10.57
N LEU A 360 -23.47 -6.66 11.89
CA LEU A 360 -23.80 -5.61 12.86
C LEU A 360 -22.75 -4.50 12.86
N LYS A 361 -21.46 -4.84 12.79
CA LYS A 361 -20.33 -3.90 12.69
C LYS A 361 -19.52 -4.12 11.41
N ASN A 362 -18.93 -3.05 10.89
CA ASN A 362 -18.03 -3.14 9.72
C ASN A 362 -16.70 -3.86 10.05
N SER A 363 -16.23 -3.81 11.30
CA SER A 363 -15.08 -4.59 11.76
C SER A 363 -15.32 -6.09 11.60
N TYR A 364 -16.50 -6.58 12.01
CA TYR A 364 -16.86 -8.00 11.86
C TYR A 364 -16.84 -8.43 10.39
N TRP A 365 -17.40 -7.60 9.50
CA TRP A 365 -17.32 -7.84 8.05
C TRP A 365 -15.88 -7.86 7.54
N SER A 366 -15.03 -6.94 8.02
CA SER A 366 -13.64 -6.83 7.57
C SER A 366 -12.84 -8.07 7.95
N ASN A 367 -13.11 -8.66 9.13
CA ASN A 367 -12.49 -9.91 9.58
C ASN A 367 -13.07 -11.15 8.88
N ARG A 368 -14.37 -11.19 8.59
CA ARG A 368 -15.06 -12.40 8.08
C ARG A 368 -15.16 -12.50 6.56
N GLY A 369 -15.32 -11.36 5.89
CA GLY A 369 -15.41 -11.25 4.44
C GLY A 369 -16.59 -11.98 3.80
N LYS A 370 -16.54 -12.13 2.47
CA LYS A 370 -17.66 -12.60 1.62
C LYS A 370 -18.15 -14.02 1.91
N LEU A 371 -17.31 -14.83 2.55
CA LEU A 371 -17.56 -16.25 2.83
C LEU A 371 -17.63 -16.54 4.34
N ASP A 372 -17.63 -15.50 5.17
CA ASP A 372 -17.65 -15.62 6.63
C ASP A 372 -16.51 -16.46 7.23
N VAL A 373 -15.33 -16.42 6.61
CA VAL A 373 -14.17 -17.18 7.10
C VAL A 373 -13.59 -16.47 8.32
N PRO A 374 -13.40 -17.15 9.48
CA PRO A 374 -12.74 -16.55 10.64
C PRO A 374 -11.34 -16.03 10.30
N ARG A 375 -11.08 -14.76 10.56
CA ARG A 375 -9.74 -14.12 10.44
C ARG A 375 -9.50 -13.06 11.50
N GLU A 376 -10.43 -12.94 12.45
CA GLU A 376 -10.24 -12.14 13.64
C GLU A 376 -9.08 -12.69 14.49
N ARG A 377 -8.48 -11.79 15.27
CA ARG A 377 -7.42 -12.11 16.22
C ARG A 377 -7.99 -12.70 17.51
N PHE A 378 -9.14 -12.18 17.94
CA PHE A 378 -9.79 -12.56 19.19
C PHE A 378 -11.26 -12.94 18.98
N ILE A 379 -11.71 -13.96 19.70
CA ILE A 379 -13.14 -14.25 19.85
C ILE A 379 -13.62 -13.50 21.07
N SER A 380 -14.72 -12.75 20.94
CA SER A 380 -15.31 -12.06 22.09
C SER A 380 -16.54 -12.77 22.63
N TYR A 381 -16.74 -12.63 23.94
CA TYR A 381 -17.86 -13.20 24.69
C TYR A 381 -18.67 -12.11 25.38
N PRO A 382 -19.38 -11.23 24.63
CA PRO A 382 -20.19 -10.17 25.22
C PRO A 382 -21.23 -10.74 26.20
N GLY A 383 -21.30 -10.15 27.40
CA GLY A 383 -22.23 -10.58 28.46
C GLY A 383 -21.77 -11.78 29.29
N ALA A 384 -20.57 -12.31 29.04
CA ALA A 384 -19.98 -13.39 29.82
C ALA A 384 -18.84 -12.93 30.77
N SER A 385 -18.60 -11.62 30.87
CA SER A 385 -17.58 -11.06 31.76
C SER A 385 -17.97 -11.26 33.25
N PRO A 386 -16.99 -11.41 34.16
CA PRO A 386 -17.25 -11.47 35.60
C PRO A 386 -17.99 -10.23 36.12
N GLU A 387 -18.82 -10.35 37.17
CA GLU A 387 -19.57 -9.21 37.73
C GLU A 387 -18.67 -8.06 38.19
N SER A 388 -17.43 -8.37 38.60
CA SER A 388 -16.43 -7.39 39.03
C SER A 388 -15.73 -6.66 37.88
N ASP A 389 -15.92 -7.09 36.63
CA ASP A 389 -15.22 -6.56 35.46
C ASP A 389 -16.15 -6.41 34.25
N THR A 390 -16.46 -5.16 33.91
CA THR A 390 -17.34 -4.82 32.78
C THR A 390 -16.62 -4.78 31.44
N SER A 391 -15.30 -4.99 31.41
CA SER A 391 -14.53 -5.00 30.17
C SER A 391 -14.80 -6.28 29.36
N LEU A 392 -14.54 -6.19 28.05
CA LEU A 392 -14.88 -7.26 27.10
C LEU A 392 -14.07 -8.52 27.43
N LEU A 393 -14.77 -9.65 27.61
CA LEU A 393 -14.13 -10.96 27.72
C LEU A 393 -13.74 -11.48 26.32
N LEU A 394 -12.50 -11.94 26.21
CA LEU A 394 -11.86 -12.41 25.00
C LEU A 394 -11.30 -13.83 25.19
N GLY A 395 -11.06 -14.52 24.08
CA GLY A 395 -10.38 -15.82 24.03
C GLY A 395 -10.11 -16.27 22.61
#